data_AF-A0A6C0ACB5-F1
#
_entry.id   AF-A0A6C0ACB5-F1
#
_cell.length_a   1.000
_cell.length_b   1.000
_cell.length_c   1.000
_cell.angle_alpha   90.00
_cell.angle_beta   90.00
_cell.angle_gamma   90.00
#
_symmetry.space_group_name_H-M   'P 1'
#
loop_
_entity.id
_entity.type
_entity.pdbx_description
1 polymer ?
#
loop_
_entity_poly.entity_id
_entity_poly.type
_entity_poly.pdbx_seq_one_letter_code
_entity_poly.pdbx_strand_id
1 'polypeptide(L)'
;MVFQPQNNNELREAVNLWCNNKENALDKYGNISEWDTSSVIDMSYMFYWSKVNGDISNWDTSKVTNMKSMFYDSQFNGDISKWDTSNVTNMSKMFSSSKFNGDISKWDTSNVINMSCMFFCSPFNGDISNWNTSLVINMSYMFYNSKFNGDISKWDTSKVTYMSHMFYGSEFNGDISDWDFSSLKHNINNIGIKIIKKWNTIKVDKKDIECCVLFQPIENEFIKCSTCNNCFDISIKESWIDDKNKCPMCTVKWKNNNIYLME
;
A
#
# COMPACT_ATOMS: atom_id res chain seq x y z
N MET A 1 15.66 -15.25 36.82
CA MET A 1 15.25 -16.12 35.71
C MET A 1 14.61 -15.20 34.69
N VAL A 2 15.04 -15.25 33.43
CA VAL A 2 14.44 -14.42 32.37
C VAL A 2 13.03 -14.92 32.11
N PHE A 3 12.05 -14.02 32.03
CA PHE A 3 10.68 -14.40 31.68
C PHE A 3 10.63 -14.90 30.23
N GLN A 4 10.11 -16.11 30.06
CA GLN A 4 9.90 -16.75 28.75
C GLN A 4 8.44 -17.23 28.69
N PRO A 5 7.57 -16.59 27.89
CA PRO A 5 6.17 -16.96 27.80
C PRO A 5 6.03 -18.33 27.15
N GLN A 6 5.24 -19.20 27.78
CA GLN A 6 4.93 -20.55 27.29
C GLN A 6 3.90 -20.55 26.16
N ASN A 7 3.14 -19.45 26.02
CA ASN A 7 2.16 -19.25 24.97
C ASN A 7 1.83 -17.76 24.79
N ASN A 8 1.09 -17.43 23.73
CA ASN A 8 0.74 -16.05 23.40
C ASN A 8 -0.15 -15.37 24.45
N ASN A 9 -0.94 -16.14 25.22
CA ASN A 9 -1.78 -15.56 26.29
C ASN A 9 -0.91 -15.08 27.44
N GLU A 10 0.09 -15.86 27.84
CA GLU A 10 1.01 -15.47 28.92
C GLU A 10 1.80 -14.21 28.55
N LEU A 11 2.30 -14.12 27.30
CA LEU A 11 2.94 -12.89 26.82
C LEU A 11 1.97 -11.70 26.85
N ARG A 12 0.73 -11.89 26.37
CA ARG A 12 -0.28 -10.83 26.36
C ARG A 12 -0.64 -10.37 27.77
N GLU A 13 -0.73 -11.29 28.73
CA GLU A 13 -0.93 -10.95 30.14
C GLU A 13 0.24 -10.14 30.70
N ALA A 14 1.47 -10.55 30.39
CA ALA A 14 2.67 -9.81 30.80
C ALA A 14 2.71 -8.40 30.21
N VAL A 15 2.43 -8.25 28.91
CA VAL A 15 2.34 -6.96 28.23
C VAL A 15 1.22 -6.08 28.80
N ASN A 16 0.03 -6.65 29.02
CA ASN A 16 -1.08 -5.93 29.62
C ASN A 16 -0.75 -5.45 31.03
N LEU A 17 -0.09 -6.29 31.83
CA LEU A 17 0.37 -5.90 33.15
C LEU A 17 1.42 -4.79 33.04
N TRP A 18 2.38 -4.89 32.12
CA TRP A 18 3.39 -3.85 31.89
C TRP A 18 2.76 -2.49 31.56
N CYS A 19 1.74 -2.48 30.69
CA CYS A 19 1.10 -1.25 30.25
C CYS A 19 0.20 -0.61 31.32
N ASN A 20 -0.38 -1.40 32.22
CA ASN A 20 -1.35 -0.93 33.22
C ASN A 20 -0.76 -0.77 34.63
N ASN A 21 0.22 -1.59 35.00
CA ASN A 21 0.91 -1.58 36.28
C ASN A 21 2.35 -2.09 36.11
N LYS A 22 3.23 -1.16 35.72
CA LYS A 22 4.65 -1.44 35.45
C LYS A 22 5.40 -2.00 36.68
N GLU A 23 5.06 -1.58 37.90
CA GLU A 23 5.71 -2.06 39.12
C GLU A 23 5.44 -3.56 39.32
N ASN A 24 4.18 -3.99 39.23
CA ASN A 24 3.82 -5.40 39.33
C ASN A 24 4.37 -6.23 38.16
N ALA A 25 4.47 -5.63 36.96
CA ALA A 25 5.07 -6.31 35.82
C ALA A 25 6.58 -6.54 36.03
N LEU A 26 7.30 -5.56 36.58
CA LEU A 26 8.71 -5.67 36.92
C LEU A 26 8.94 -6.74 38.00
N ASP A 27 8.09 -6.78 39.03
CA ASP A 27 8.19 -7.79 40.10
C ASP A 27 7.92 -9.21 39.56
N LYS A 28 6.90 -9.37 38.72
CA LYS A 28 6.45 -10.68 38.25
C LYS A 28 7.26 -11.23 37.06
N TYR A 29 7.60 -10.37 36.10
CA TYR A 29 8.16 -10.77 34.81
C TYR A 29 9.53 -10.13 34.52
N GLY A 30 10.02 -9.25 35.38
CA GLY A 30 11.24 -8.48 35.11
C GLY A 30 11.04 -7.40 34.05
N ASN A 31 12.14 -6.84 33.57
CA ASN A 31 12.11 -5.77 32.56
C ASN A 31 11.70 -6.33 31.19
N ILE A 32 10.78 -5.65 30.51
CA ILE A 32 10.28 -6.03 29.17
C ILE A 32 11.38 -6.19 28.11
N SER A 33 12.50 -5.46 28.26
CA SER A 33 13.65 -5.56 27.36
C SER A 33 14.44 -6.85 27.50
N GLU A 34 14.22 -7.60 28.58
CA GLU A 34 14.93 -8.84 28.89
C GLU A 34 14.09 -10.08 28.59
N TRP A 35 12.81 -9.93 28.22
CA TRP A 35 11.93 -11.07 27.97
C TRP A 35 12.39 -11.91 26.77
N ASP A 36 12.43 -13.23 26.94
CA ASP A 36 12.77 -14.17 25.87
C ASP A 36 11.53 -14.49 25.04
N THR A 37 11.37 -13.83 23.89
CA THR A 37 10.24 -14.05 22.98
C THR A 37 10.52 -15.09 21.89
N SER A 38 11.62 -15.83 21.93
CA SER A 38 12.09 -16.74 20.87
C SER A 38 11.16 -17.93 20.56
N SER A 39 10.17 -18.17 21.41
CA SER A 39 9.15 -19.22 21.21
C SER A 39 7.80 -18.68 20.72
N VAL A 40 7.66 -17.37 20.58
CA VAL A 40 6.40 -16.71 20.22
C VAL A 40 6.18 -16.80 18.71
N ILE A 41 4.97 -17.24 18.31
CA ILE A 41 4.59 -17.41 16.90
C ILE A 41 3.54 -16.35 16.48
N ASP A 42 2.72 -15.87 17.40
CA ASP A 42 1.65 -14.90 17.10
C ASP A 42 1.73 -13.71 18.07
N MET A 43 2.03 -12.54 17.53
CA MET A 43 2.07 -11.26 18.24
C MET A 43 0.87 -10.36 17.91
N SER A 44 -0.20 -10.94 17.37
CA SER A 44 -1.39 -10.17 17.04
C SER A 44 -2.00 -9.53 18.29
N TYR A 45 -2.45 -8.29 18.12
CA TYR A 45 -3.08 -7.48 19.15
C TYR A 45 -2.24 -7.22 20.42
N MET A 46 -0.92 -7.49 20.41
CA MET A 46 -0.09 -7.46 21.62
C MET A 46 -0.09 -6.09 22.32
N PHE A 47 0.00 -5.01 21.54
CA PHE A 47 0.08 -3.63 21.99
C PHE A 47 -1.14 -2.80 21.55
N TYR A 48 -2.27 -3.46 21.30
CA TYR A 48 -3.53 -2.85 20.85
C TYR A 48 -4.03 -1.80 21.87
N TRP A 49 -4.23 -0.56 21.44
CA TRP A 49 -4.59 0.58 22.32
C TRP A 49 -3.61 0.84 23.47
N SER A 50 -2.38 0.34 23.38
CA SER A 50 -1.43 0.45 24.48
C SER A 50 -0.65 1.77 24.47
N LYS A 51 -0.23 2.18 25.66
CA LYS A 51 0.76 3.25 25.89
C LYS A 51 2.14 2.66 26.21
N VAL A 52 2.51 1.57 25.53
CA VAL A 52 3.78 0.87 25.82
C VAL A 52 4.96 1.86 25.80
N ASN A 53 5.79 1.79 26.84
CA ASN A 53 6.91 2.70 27.10
C ASN A 53 8.23 1.98 27.42
N GLY A 54 8.34 0.71 27.01
CA GLY A 54 9.53 -0.11 27.20
C GLY A 54 10.29 -0.35 25.90
N ASP A 55 11.57 -0.68 26.04
CA ASP A 55 12.41 -1.09 24.91
C ASP A 55 12.11 -2.57 24.58
N ILE A 56 11.68 -2.79 23.33
CA ILE A 56 11.38 -4.12 22.77
C ILE A 56 12.24 -4.41 21.54
N SER A 57 13.30 -3.63 21.32
CA SER A 57 14.18 -3.76 20.15
C SER A 57 14.93 -5.11 20.11
N ASN A 58 15.13 -5.73 21.29
CA ASN A 58 15.81 -7.02 21.45
C ASN A 58 14.85 -8.23 21.44
N TRP A 59 13.56 -8.02 21.25
CA TRP A 59 12.63 -9.15 21.13
C TRP A 59 12.98 -9.99 19.90
N ASP A 60 13.07 -11.30 20.10
CA ASP A 60 13.21 -12.26 19.02
C ASP A 60 11.85 -12.45 18.33
N THR A 61 11.77 -12.05 17.07
CA THR A 61 10.58 -12.18 16.21
C THR A 61 10.76 -13.24 15.12
N SER A 62 11.88 -13.97 15.11
CA SER A 62 12.26 -14.87 14.02
C SER A 62 11.25 -15.98 13.74
N LYS A 63 10.44 -16.39 14.72
CA LYS A 63 9.36 -17.39 14.55
C LYS A 63 7.97 -16.79 14.37
N VAL A 64 7.83 -15.48 14.42
CA VAL A 64 6.52 -14.82 14.40
C VAL A 64 5.96 -14.87 12.99
N THR A 65 4.76 -15.41 12.84
CA THR A 65 4.06 -15.50 11.55
C THR A 65 2.90 -14.49 11.44
N ASN A 66 2.45 -13.92 12.56
CA ASN A 66 1.29 -13.04 12.63
C ASN A 66 1.56 -11.82 13.53
N MET A 67 1.49 -10.61 12.94
CA MET A 67 1.64 -9.31 13.62
C MET A 67 0.38 -8.45 13.47
N LYS A 68 -0.75 -9.06 13.14
CA LYS A 68 -2.03 -8.36 12.92
C LYS A 68 -2.38 -7.43 14.09
N SER A 69 -2.65 -6.18 13.78
CA SER A 69 -3.11 -5.16 14.75
C SER A 69 -2.19 -5.02 15.98
N MET A 70 -0.92 -5.41 15.90
CA MET A 70 -0.02 -5.41 17.05
C MET A 70 0.08 -4.03 17.71
N PHE A 71 0.23 -2.96 16.93
CA PHE A 71 0.33 -1.57 17.42
C PHE A 71 -0.85 -0.70 16.99
N TYR A 72 -2.02 -1.31 16.74
CA TYR A 72 -3.23 -0.57 16.39
C TYR A 72 -3.54 0.47 17.47
N ASP A 73 -3.60 1.74 17.07
CA ASP A 73 -3.90 2.89 17.92
C ASP A 73 -3.05 2.92 19.20
N SER A 74 -1.80 2.48 19.05
CA SER A 74 -0.77 2.50 20.08
C SER A 74 0.02 3.82 20.04
N GLN A 75 0.50 4.24 21.20
CA GLN A 75 1.45 5.36 21.32
C GLN A 75 2.91 4.93 21.09
N PHE A 76 3.16 3.65 20.78
CA PHE A 76 4.49 3.13 20.52
C PHE A 76 5.18 3.85 19.36
N ASN A 77 6.44 4.23 19.56
CA ASN A 77 7.32 4.78 18.54
C ASN A 77 8.79 4.41 18.82
N GLY A 78 9.02 3.23 19.41
CA GLY A 78 10.36 2.72 19.71
C GLY A 78 11.03 2.07 18.50
N ASP A 79 12.30 1.71 18.64
CA ASP A 79 13.06 1.03 17.59
C ASP A 79 12.65 -0.45 17.48
N ILE A 80 12.28 -0.85 16.26
CA ILE A 80 11.97 -2.23 15.84
C ILE A 80 12.64 -2.56 14.49
N SER A 81 13.64 -1.78 14.11
CA SER A 81 14.35 -1.90 12.82
C SER A 81 15.11 -3.22 12.67
N LYS A 82 15.43 -3.88 13.80
CA LYS A 82 16.18 -5.13 13.87
C LYS A 82 15.30 -6.38 13.94
N TRP A 83 13.99 -6.22 13.98
CA TRP A 83 13.08 -7.36 14.02
C TRP A 83 13.19 -8.19 12.74
N ASP A 84 13.28 -9.50 12.90
CA ASP A 84 13.18 -10.45 11.81
C ASP A 84 11.71 -10.66 11.45
N THR A 85 11.31 -10.20 10.28
CA THR A 85 9.94 -10.34 9.76
C THR A 85 9.83 -11.39 8.66
N SER A 86 10.89 -12.15 8.39
CA SER A 86 10.97 -13.07 7.25
C SER A 86 9.88 -14.16 7.27
N ASN A 87 9.37 -14.54 8.44
CA ASN A 87 8.29 -15.53 8.57
C ASN A 87 6.88 -14.90 8.66
N VAL A 88 6.76 -13.58 8.69
CA VAL A 88 5.48 -12.89 8.90
C VAL A 88 4.64 -12.96 7.63
N THR A 89 3.41 -13.48 7.77
CA THR A 89 2.44 -13.58 6.67
C THR A 89 1.32 -12.55 6.77
N ASN A 90 1.08 -11.99 7.97
CA ASN A 90 -0.01 -11.07 8.22
C ASN A 90 0.45 -9.85 9.04
N MET A 91 0.45 -8.69 8.39
CA MET A 91 0.74 -7.37 8.97
C MET A 91 -0.49 -6.46 8.97
N SER A 92 -1.69 -7.02 8.74
CA SER A 92 -2.91 -6.21 8.62
C SER A 92 -3.16 -5.37 9.87
N LYS A 93 -3.46 -4.08 9.66
CA LYS A 93 -3.71 -3.09 10.72
C LYS A 93 -2.57 -2.88 11.72
N MET A 94 -1.35 -3.37 11.45
CA MET A 94 -0.27 -3.37 12.45
C MET A 94 0.00 -1.99 13.04
N PHE A 95 0.02 -0.92 12.22
CA PHE A 95 0.26 0.47 12.64
C PHE A 95 -0.93 1.41 12.35
N SER A 96 -2.13 0.85 12.19
CA SER A 96 -3.34 1.65 11.97
C SER A 96 -3.57 2.59 13.16
N SER A 97 -3.74 3.88 12.90
CA SER A 97 -3.90 4.96 13.89
C SER A 97 -2.76 5.06 14.91
N SER A 98 -1.64 4.36 14.69
CA SER A 98 -0.48 4.37 15.58
C SER A 98 0.29 5.69 15.48
N LYS A 99 1.08 6.01 16.50
CA LYS A 99 2.08 7.09 16.44
C LYS A 99 3.40 6.68 15.80
N PHE A 100 3.55 5.41 15.44
CA PHE A 100 4.79 4.87 14.89
C PHE A 100 5.23 5.58 13.61
N ASN A 101 6.49 6.00 13.57
CA ASN A 101 7.19 6.57 12.42
C ASN A 101 8.68 6.16 12.42
N GLY A 102 9.00 4.99 12.97
CA GLY A 102 10.37 4.45 13.04
C GLY A 102 10.82 3.80 11.73
N ASP A 103 12.10 3.46 11.65
CA ASP A 103 12.68 2.78 10.48
C ASP A 103 12.26 1.29 10.43
N ILE A 104 11.69 0.90 9.29
CA ILE A 104 11.30 -0.47 8.93
C ILE A 104 11.74 -0.82 7.51
N SER A 105 12.70 -0.07 6.96
CA SER A 105 13.20 -0.23 5.59
C SER A 105 13.88 -1.58 5.34
N LYS A 106 14.39 -2.21 6.40
CA LYS A 106 15.12 -3.50 6.35
C LYS A 106 14.24 -4.71 6.62
N TRP A 107 12.95 -4.53 6.85
CA TRP A 107 12.04 -5.65 7.07
C TRP A 107 11.93 -6.50 5.82
N ASP A 108 12.00 -7.81 6.01
CA ASP A 108 11.71 -8.78 4.97
C ASP A 108 10.19 -9.00 4.90
N THR A 109 9.58 -8.56 3.80
CA THR A 109 8.14 -8.72 3.55
C THR A 109 7.83 -9.81 2.52
N SER A 110 8.83 -10.60 2.12
CA SER A 110 8.70 -11.57 1.02
C SER A 110 7.64 -12.65 1.24
N ASN A 111 7.30 -12.94 2.51
CA ASN A 111 6.25 -13.90 2.89
C ASN A 111 4.92 -13.25 3.27
N VAL A 112 4.81 -11.91 3.23
CA VAL A 112 3.61 -11.20 3.65
C VAL A 112 2.50 -11.36 2.61
N ILE A 113 1.33 -11.81 3.08
CA ILE A 113 0.13 -12.02 2.25
C ILE A 113 -0.87 -10.88 2.46
N ASN A 114 -0.93 -10.29 3.67
CA ASN A 114 -1.92 -9.28 4.02
C ASN A 114 -1.30 -8.06 4.69
N MET A 115 -1.42 -6.91 4.01
CA MET A 115 -1.01 -5.58 4.48
C MET A 115 -2.20 -4.61 4.62
N SER A 116 -3.45 -5.11 4.58
CA SER A 116 -4.64 -4.27 4.66
C SER A 116 -4.63 -3.36 5.90
N CYS A 117 -4.98 -2.09 5.69
CA CYS A 117 -5.01 -1.05 6.72
C CYS A 117 -3.70 -0.85 7.51
N MET A 118 -2.54 -1.34 7.06
CA MET A 118 -1.32 -1.34 7.88
C MET A 118 -0.94 0.05 8.40
N PHE A 119 -1.12 1.09 7.59
CA PHE A 119 -0.83 2.50 7.90
C PHE A 119 -2.08 3.40 7.80
N PHE A 120 -3.27 2.85 8.03
CA PHE A 120 -4.53 3.60 8.03
C PHE A 120 -4.47 4.74 9.07
N CYS A 121 -4.73 5.99 8.67
CA CYS A 121 -4.64 7.18 9.51
C CYS A 121 -3.29 7.31 10.28
N SER A 122 -2.21 6.75 9.73
CA SER A 122 -0.88 6.76 10.36
C SER A 122 -0.07 7.99 9.91
N PRO A 123 0.76 8.57 10.80
CA PRO A 123 1.75 9.59 10.43
C PRO A 123 2.98 9.00 9.73
N PHE A 124 3.07 7.67 9.59
CA PHE A 124 4.21 6.99 8.99
C PHE A 124 4.53 7.52 7.59
N ASN A 125 5.80 7.87 7.37
CA ASN A 125 6.33 8.30 6.07
C ASN A 125 7.79 7.80 5.86
N GLY A 126 8.12 6.64 6.43
CA GLY A 126 9.44 6.02 6.29
C GLY A 126 9.64 5.35 4.92
N ASP A 127 10.89 5.01 4.60
CA ASP A 127 11.24 4.29 3.37
C ASP A 127 10.79 2.82 3.43
N ILE A 128 9.97 2.42 2.45
CA ILE A 128 9.48 1.05 2.24
C ILE A 128 9.62 0.65 0.76
N SER A 129 10.47 1.35 0.01
CA SER A 129 10.69 1.13 -1.42
C SER A 129 11.27 -0.26 -1.74
N ASN A 130 12.02 -0.84 -0.80
CA ASN A 130 12.67 -2.14 -0.94
C ASN A 130 11.81 -3.33 -0.49
N TRP A 131 10.58 -3.10 -0.03
CA TRP A 131 9.69 -4.18 0.37
C TRP A 131 9.32 -5.07 -0.82
N ASN A 132 9.37 -6.38 -0.61
CA ASN A 132 8.90 -7.36 -1.57
C ASN A 132 7.40 -7.59 -1.37
N THR A 133 6.58 -7.24 -2.35
CA THR A 133 5.12 -7.37 -2.31
C THR A 133 4.57 -8.48 -3.21
N SER A 134 5.44 -9.30 -3.82
CA SER A 134 5.07 -10.31 -4.84
C SER A 134 4.14 -11.44 -4.35
N LEU A 135 3.93 -11.57 -3.04
CA LEU A 135 2.97 -12.49 -2.42
C LEU A 135 1.73 -11.80 -1.83
N VAL A 136 1.70 -10.47 -1.81
CA VAL A 136 0.63 -9.72 -1.14
C VAL A 136 -0.67 -9.84 -1.94
N ILE A 137 -1.73 -10.27 -1.26
CA ILE A 137 -3.07 -10.42 -1.83
C ILE A 137 -3.96 -9.23 -1.49
N ASN A 138 -3.75 -8.60 -0.32
CA ASN A 138 -4.62 -7.56 0.20
C ASN A 138 -3.84 -6.34 0.73
N MET A 139 -4.05 -5.20 0.08
CA MET A 139 -3.55 -3.86 0.42
C MET A 139 -4.68 -2.85 0.66
N SER A 140 -5.94 -3.30 0.78
CA SER A 140 -7.09 -2.41 0.99
C SER A 140 -6.85 -1.46 2.16
N TYR A 141 -7.15 -0.18 1.96
CA TYR A 141 -7.02 0.89 2.94
C TYR A 141 -5.61 1.09 3.55
N MET A 142 -4.55 0.53 2.96
CA MET A 142 -3.21 0.53 3.58
C MET A 142 -2.71 1.93 3.97
N PHE A 143 -2.96 2.95 3.14
CA PHE A 143 -2.56 4.35 3.35
C PHE A 143 -3.76 5.32 3.41
N TYR A 144 -4.95 4.82 3.76
CA TYR A 144 -6.15 5.65 3.87
C TYR A 144 -5.93 6.79 4.88
N ASN A 145 -6.17 8.04 4.50
CA ASN A 145 -5.88 9.23 5.31
C ASN A 145 -4.45 9.25 5.91
N SER A 146 -3.47 8.64 5.24
CA SER A 146 -2.07 8.61 5.68
C SER A 146 -1.28 9.79 5.12
N LYS A 147 -0.20 10.16 5.83
CA LYS A 147 0.83 11.12 5.39
C LYS A 147 1.88 10.50 4.45
N PHE A 148 1.80 9.20 4.20
CA PHE A 148 2.76 8.50 3.36
C PHE A 148 2.82 9.07 1.93
N ASN A 149 4.03 9.40 1.48
CA ASN A 149 4.33 9.83 0.12
C ASN A 149 5.70 9.29 -0.38
N GLY A 150 6.13 8.13 0.13
CA GLY A 150 7.36 7.48 -0.27
C GLY A 150 7.27 6.80 -1.64
N ASP A 151 8.43 6.48 -2.23
CA ASP A 151 8.49 5.73 -3.50
C ASP A 151 8.11 4.25 -3.28
N ILE A 152 7.12 3.80 -4.04
CA ILE A 152 6.63 2.42 -4.09
C ILE A 152 6.42 1.95 -5.54
N SER A 153 7.05 2.63 -6.50
CA SER A 153 6.95 2.32 -7.93
C SER A 153 7.38 0.89 -8.26
N LYS A 154 8.33 0.34 -7.50
CA LYS A 154 8.91 -0.99 -7.69
C LYS A 154 8.12 -2.14 -7.06
N TRP A 155 7.01 -1.86 -6.40
CA TRP A 155 6.19 -2.90 -5.79
C TRP A 155 5.56 -3.80 -6.87
N ASP A 156 5.65 -5.10 -6.68
CA ASP A 156 4.93 -6.09 -7.48
C ASP A 156 3.49 -6.20 -6.95
N THR A 157 2.52 -5.78 -7.76
CA THR A 157 1.09 -5.84 -7.44
C THR A 157 0.33 -6.92 -8.19
N SER A 158 1.02 -7.77 -8.96
CA SER A 158 0.40 -8.77 -9.85
C SER A 158 -0.53 -9.76 -9.15
N LYS A 159 -0.30 -10.02 -7.85
CA LYS A 159 -1.16 -10.90 -7.03
C LYS A 159 -2.18 -10.16 -6.15
N VAL A 160 -2.16 -8.82 -6.15
CA VAL A 160 -3.07 -8.04 -5.33
C VAL A 160 -4.48 -8.15 -5.90
N THR A 161 -5.40 -8.67 -5.10
CA THR A 161 -6.81 -8.81 -5.47
C THR A 161 -7.71 -7.78 -4.80
N TYR A 162 -7.24 -7.20 -3.67
CA TYR A 162 -7.95 -6.19 -2.89
C TYR A 162 -7.02 -5.01 -2.60
N MET A 163 -7.32 -3.84 -3.17
CA MET A 163 -6.59 -2.57 -3.03
C MET A 163 -7.55 -1.38 -2.84
N SER A 164 -8.80 -1.67 -2.48
CA SER A 164 -9.85 -0.65 -2.33
C SER A 164 -9.44 0.39 -1.28
N HIS A 165 -9.58 1.65 -1.65
CA HIS A 165 -9.35 2.84 -0.85
C HIS A 165 -7.93 2.95 -0.26
N MET A 166 -6.95 2.29 -0.87
CA MET A 166 -5.56 2.30 -0.42
C MET A 166 -5.03 3.72 -0.15
N PHE A 167 -5.32 4.68 -1.03
CA PHE A 167 -4.85 6.08 -0.93
C PHE A 167 -5.97 7.09 -0.73
N TYR A 168 -7.18 6.66 -0.39
CA TYR A 168 -8.28 7.60 -0.22
C TYR A 168 -7.98 8.58 0.93
N GLY A 169 -7.99 9.87 0.61
CA GLY A 169 -7.64 10.94 1.56
C GLY A 169 -6.16 11.01 1.95
N SER A 170 -5.29 10.26 1.26
CA SER A 170 -3.83 10.35 1.39
C SER A 170 -3.27 11.55 0.62
N GLU A 171 -2.07 11.98 0.99
CA GLU A 171 -1.25 12.95 0.23
C GLU A 171 -0.43 12.29 -0.89
N PHE A 172 -0.52 10.96 -1.05
CA PHE A 172 0.27 10.19 -2.01
C PHE A 172 0.11 10.68 -3.45
N ASN A 173 1.23 10.96 -4.10
CA ASN A 173 1.34 11.35 -5.50
C ASN A 173 2.47 10.62 -6.26
N GLY A 174 2.92 9.48 -5.73
CA GLY A 174 3.99 8.68 -6.31
C GLY A 174 3.60 7.99 -7.62
N ASP A 175 4.63 7.50 -8.32
CA ASP A 175 4.51 6.79 -9.59
C ASP A 175 4.03 5.35 -9.39
N ILE A 176 3.07 4.91 -10.20
CA ILE A 176 2.47 3.58 -10.18
C ILE A 176 2.25 3.02 -11.60
N SER A 177 3.01 3.46 -12.63
CA SER A 177 2.78 3.00 -14.02
C SER A 177 2.94 1.50 -14.15
N ASP A 178 3.93 0.99 -13.44
CA ASP A 178 4.44 -0.36 -13.62
C ASP A 178 3.65 -1.37 -12.77
N TRP A 179 2.66 -0.89 -12.01
CA TRP A 179 1.78 -1.74 -11.22
C TRP A 179 0.82 -2.52 -12.11
N ASP A 180 0.73 -3.82 -11.84
CA ASP A 180 -0.25 -4.71 -12.46
C ASP A 180 -1.56 -4.70 -11.67
N PHE A 181 -2.66 -4.37 -12.34
CA PHE A 181 -4.02 -4.30 -11.79
C PHE A 181 -4.95 -5.42 -12.30
N SER A 182 -4.43 -6.36 -13.08
CA SER A 182 -5.22 -7.41 -13.74
C SER A 182 -5.93 -8.35 -12.76
N SER A 183 -5.38 -8.55 -11.57
CA SER A 183 -5.92 -9.41 -10.51
C SER A 183 -6.99 -8.74 -9.62
N LEU A 184 -7.27 -7.45 -9.80
CA LEU A 184 -8.20 -6.73 -8.94
C LEU A 184 -9.64 -7.26 -9.06
N LYS A 185 -10.30 -7.42 -7.91
CA LYS A 185 -11.71 -7.82 -7.82
C LYS A 185 -12.68 -6.63 -7.76
N HIS A 186 -12.18 -5.41 -7.88
CA HIS A 186 -12.96 -4.18 -7.85
C HIS A 186 -12.40 -3.17 -8.85
N ASN A 187 -13.18 -2.13 -9.14
CA ASN A 187 -12.75 -1.07 -10.03
C ASN A 187 -11.48 -0.37 -9.50
N ILE A 188 -10.54 -0.08 -10.40
CA ILE A 188 -9.30 0.64 -10.09
C ILE A 188 -9.54 2.03 -9.52
N ASN A 189 -10.64 2.68 -9.90
CA ASN A 189 -11.07 3.98 -9.36
C ASN A 189 -11.29 3.94 -7.84
N ASN A 190 -11.50 2.75 -7.26
CA ASN A 190 -11.69 2.62 -5.83
C ASN A 190 -10.38 2.73 -5.05
N ILE A 191 -9.20 2.70 -5.68
CA ILE A 191 -7.90 2.78 -5.00
C ILE A 191 -7.72 4.10 -4.24
N GLY A 192 -8.39 5.17 -4.67
CA GLY A 192 -8.41 6.45 -3.95
C GLY A 192 -7.32 7.44 -4.35
N ILE A 193 -6.57 7.15 -5.42
CA ILE A 193 -5.71 8.14 -6.08
C ILE A 193 -6.61 9.06 -6.91
N LYS A 194 -6.46 10.38 -6.76
CA LYS A 194 -7.03 11.33 -7.72
C LYS A 194 -6.27 11.11 -9.03
N ILE A 195 -6.87 10.39 -9.97
CA ILE A 195 -6.33 10.26 -11.33
C ILE A 195 -6.35 11.66 -11.95
N ILE A 196 -5.21 12.37 -11.89
CA ILE A 196 -5.07 13.69 -12.50
C ILE A 196 -4.93 13.46 -14.00
N LYS A 197 -6.01 13.73 -14.75
CA LYS A 197 -5.95 13.85 -16.21
C LYS A 197 -4.97 14.97 -16.56
N LYS A 198 -3.78 14.64 -17.06
CA LYS A 198 -2.81 15.64 -17.54
C LYS A 198 -2.79 15.64 -19.06
N TRP A 199 -3.14 16.79 -19.65
CA TRP A 199 -3.11 17.00 -21.08
C TRP A 199 -1.66 17.00 -21.59
N ASN A 200 -1.38 16.22 -22.63
CA ASN A 200 -0.10 16.23 -23.33
C ASN A 200 -0.34 16.47 -24.83
N THR A 201 0.35 17.45 -25.38
CA THR A 201 0.31 17.73 -26.82
C THR A 201 1.26 16.77 -27.55
N ILE A 202 0.72 15.92 -28.42
CA ILE A 202 1.53 15.06 -29.28
C ILE A 202 1.61 15.72 -30.65
N LYS A 203 2.83 15.97 -31.13
CA LYS A 203 3.07 16.51 -32.47
C LYS A 203 3.10 15.37 -33.48
N VAL A 204 2.04 15.27 -34.28
CA VAL A 204 2.01 14.37 -35.44
C VAL A 204 1.97 15.25 -36.69
N ASP A 205 3.04 15.22 -37.49
CA ASP A 205 3.27 15.92 -38.77
C ASP A 205 2.36 17.12 -39.10
N LYS A 206 2.93 18.31 -38.91
CA LYS A 206 2.45 19.65 -39.33
C LYS A 206 1.11 20.16 -38.77
N LYS A 207 0.56 19.58 -37.70
CA LYS A 207 -0.35 20.30 -36.80
C LYS A 207 -0.22 19.77 -35.38
N ASP A 208 -0.14 20.67 -34.41
CA ASP A 208 -0.17 20.31 -32.99
C ASP A 208 -1.52 19.67 -32.67
N ILE A 209 -1.52 18.44 -32.15
CA ILE A 209 -2.73 17.75 -31.68
C ILE A 209 -2.68 17.76 -30.15
N GLU A 210 -3.66 18.39 -29.51
CA GLU A 210 -3.87 18.24 -28.07
C GLU A 210 -4.50 16.87 -27.81
N CYS A 211 -3.75 15.99 -27.17
CA CYS A 211 -4.18 14.65 -26.78
C CYS A 211 -4.41 14.58 -25.26
N CYS A 212 -5.36 13.76 -24.85
CA CYS A 212 -5.56 13.43 -23.44
C CYS A 212 -4.81 12.12 -23.22
N VAL A 213 -3.67 12.20 -22.54
CA VAL A 213 -2.91 11.03 -22.13
C VAL A 213 -3.22 10.83 -20.66
N LEU A 214 -3.87 9.72 -20.31
CA LEU A 214 -3.99 9.30 -18.93
C LEU A 214 -2.60 8.86 -18.45
N PHE A 215 -1.98 9.64 -17.58
CA PHE A 215 -0.93 9.13 -16.68
C PHE A 215 -1.67 8.71 -15.40
N GLN A 216 -2.01 7.47 -15.05
CA GLN A 216 -1.74 6.06 -15.39
C GLN A 216 -2.98 5.24 -14.90
N PRO A 217 -3.11 3.88 -14.90
CA PRO A 217 -2.21 2.77 -15.27
C PRO A 217 -2.91 1.74 -16.19
N ILE A 218 -3.40 2.19 -17.32
CA ILE A 218 -3.79 1.33 -18.43
C ILE A 218 -3.13 2.00 -19.62
N GLU A 219 -2.23 1.32 -20.33
CA GLU A 219 -1.65 1.80 -21.59
C GLU A 219 -2.73 1.87 -22.70
N ASN A 220 -3.75 2.70 -22.51
CA ASN A 220 -4.78 2.90 -23.52
C ASN A 220 -4.93 4.41 -23.71
N GLU A 221 -4.20 4.95 -24.68
CA GLU A 221 -4.54 6.27 -25.21
C GLU A 221 -5.90 6.11 -25.93
N PHE A 222 -6.93 6.84 -25.49
CA PHE A 222 -8.24 6.81 -26.13
C PHE A 222 -8.47 8.09 -26.92
N ILE A 223 -8.98 7.94 -28.14
CA ILE A 223 -9.43 9.05 -28.97
C ILE A 223 -10.97 9.07 -28.97
N LYS A 224 -11.59 10.24 -28.80
CA LYS A 224 -13.04 10.40 -28.93
C LYS A 224 -13.40 11.16 -30.21
N CYS A 225 -14.44 10.67 -30.90
CA CYS A 225 -15.00 11.35 -32.07
C CYS A 225 -16.04 12.39 -31.64
N SER A 226 -15.92 13.62 -32.10
CA SER A 226 -16.93 14.67 -31.83
C SER A 226 -18.24 14.52 -32.57
N THR A 227 -18.25 13.76 -33.66
CA THR A 227 -19.44 13.61 -34.49
C THR A 227 -20.38 12.52 -33.96
N CYS A 228 -19.83 11.38 -33.55
CA CYS A 228 -20.62 10.27 -33.00
C CYS A 228 -20.47 10.06 -31.50
N ASN A 229 -19.60 10.83 -30.83
CA ASN A 229 -19.35 10.76 -29.40
C ASN A 229 -18.73 9.43 -28.91
N ASN A 230 -18.30 8.54 -29.82
CA ASN A 230 -17.69 7.25 -29.47
C ASN A 230 -16.18 7.39 -29.21
N CYS A 231 -15.67 6.65 -28.20
CA CYS A 231 -14.26 6.51 -27.89
C CYS A 231 -13.66 5.26 -28.58
N PHE A 232 -12.37 5.29 -28.92
CA PHE A 232 -11.64 4.14 -29.43
C PHE A 232 -10.16 4.16 -29.02
N ASP A 233 -9.57 2.97 -28.96
CA ASP A 233 -8.22 2.72 -28.49
C ASP A 233 -7.16 3.06 -29.55
N ILE A 234 -6.04 3.67 -29.15
CA ILE A 234 -4.94 4.03 -30.05
C ILE A 234 -4.20 2.83 -30.63
N SER A 235 -4.27 1.66 -29.98
CA SER A 235 -3.66 0.41 -30.47
C SER A 235 -4.26 -0.07 -31.81
N ILE A 236 -5.38 0.52 -32.24
CA ILE A 236 -5.94 0.35 -33.60
C ILE A 236 -5.02 0.97 -34.69
N LYS A 237 -3.92 1.64 -34.30
CA LYS A 237 -2.97 2.35 -35.17
C LYS A 237 -2.44 1.57 -36.38
N GLU A 238 -2.12 0.29 -36.27
CA GLU A 238 -1.30 -0.36 -37.31
C GLU A 238 -2.03 -0.63 -38.63
N SER A 239 -3.37 -0.65 -38.65
CA SER A 239 -4.14 -0.82 -39.90
C SER A 239 -4.91 0.43 -40.32
N TRP A 240 -4.93 1.47 -39.47
CA TRP A 240 -5.91 2.56 -39.58
C TRP A 240 -5.31 3.92 -39.97
N ILE A 241 -3.99 4.07 -39.84
CA ILE A 241 -3.24 5.29 -40.19
C ILE A 241 -3.33 5.65 -41.68
N ASP A 242 -3.75 4.72 -42.55
CA ASP A 242 -3.75 4.94 -44.01
C ASP A 242 -5.00 5.69 -44.54
N ASP A 243 -6.13 5.75 -43.82
CA ASP A 243 -7.34 6.50 -44.25
C ASP A 243 -7.76 7.58 -43.22
N LYS A 244 -6.88 8.58 -43.05
CA LYS A 244 -6.95 9.70 -42.08
C LYS A 244 -8.18 10.62 -42.18
N ASN A 245 -9.19 10.30 -42.99
CA ASN A 245 -10.26 11.23 -43.37
C ASN A 245 -11.64 10.93 -42.78
N LYS A 246 -11.83 9.84 -42.04
CA LYS A 246 -13.12 9.42 -41.45
C LYS A 246 -12.93 8.92 -40.02
N CYS A 247 -14.01 8.74 -39.26
CA CYS A 247 -14.03 8.09 -37.93
C CYS A 247 -14.20 6.55 -38.07
N PRO A 248 -13.55 5.69 -37.25
CA PRO A 248 -13.63 4.23 -37.39
C PRO A 248 -15.01 3.69 -37.07
N MET A 249 -15.68 4.34 -36.11
CA MET A 249 -16.92 3.85 -35.54
C MET A 249 -18.15 4.35 -36.31
N CYS A 250 -18.10 5.55 -36.90
CA CYS A 250 -19.26 6.13 -37.58
C CYS A 250 -19.04 6.41 -39.07
N THR A 251 -17.82 6.20 -39.60
CA THR A 251 -17.44 6.41 -41.01
C THR A 251 -17.63 7.84 -41.56
N VAL A 252 -18.09 8.78 -40.72
CA VAL A 252 -18.30 10.18 -41.11
C VAL A 252 -16.96 10.83 -41.38
N LYS A 253 -16.87 11.52 -42.53
CA LYS A 253 -15.70 12.31 -42.91
C LYS A 253 -15.52 13.47 -41.94
N TRP A 254 -14.31 13.66 -41.42
CA TRP A 254 -14.02 14.78 -40.52
C TRP A 254 -14.21 16.09 -41.27
N LYS A 255 -15.28 16.84 -40.96
CA LYS A 255 -15.59 18.07 -41.70
C LYS A 255 -14.61 19.22 -41.44
N ASN A 256 -13.78 19.14 -40.37
CA ASN A 256 -12.85 20.19 -39.96
C ASN A 256 -11.53 19.67 -39.35
N ASN A 257 -11.16 18.40 -39.54
CA ASN A 257 -10.00 17.75 -38.85
C ASN A 257 -10.02 17.81 -37.32
N ASN A 258 -11.15 18.16 -36.70
CA ASN A 258 -11.22 18.31 -35.25
C ASN A 258 -11.63 16.99 -34.59
N ILE A 259 -10.66 16.36 -33.92
CA ILE A 259 -10.83 15.24 -33.00
C ILE A 259 -10.94 15.85 -31.59
N TYR A 260 -11.87 15.38 -30.76
CA TYR A 260 -12.15 15.98 -29.46
C TYR A 260 -12.10 14.90 -28.39
N LEU A 261 -11.33 15.10 -27.33
CA LEU A 261 -11.24 14.14 -26.22
C LEU A 261 -12.39 14.37 -25.24
N MET A 262 -12.86 13.28 -24.65
CA MET A 262 -14.09 13.26 -23.87
C MET A 262 -13.86 13.74 -22.43
N GLU A 263 -14.74 14.63 -21.95
CA GLU A 263 -14.81 15.13 -20.57
C GLU A 263 -14.83 14.02 -19.51
#